data_AF-A0A835DL76-F1
#
_entry.id   AF-A0A835DL76-F1
#
_cell.length_a   1.000
_cell.length_b   1.000
_cell.length_c   1.000
_cell.angle_alpha   90.00
_cell.angle_beta   90.00
_cell.angle_gamma   90.00
#
_symmetry.space_group_name_H-M   'P 1'
#
loop_
_entity.id
_entity.type
_entity.pdbx_description
1 polymer ?
#
loop_
_entity_poly.entity_id
_entity_poly.type
_entity_poly.pdbx_seq_one_letter_code
_entity_poly.pdbx_strand_id
1 'polypeptide(L)'
;MRAPAIAQHHYPLTGGSTFAPNIKTTIRRRNNLSIRMGLKEDAPSLAVVGVTGAVGQEFLRVLSDRDFPYGSIKMLASKRSAGKHLTFEDKDYIIEELNQDSFNGIDIALFSAGGSISKKFGPIAVDCGSVVVDNSSAFRMDEKVPLVIPEVNPDAMAHIKLRSGKGALIANPNCSTIICLMAATPLHRHAKVIRMVVSTYQAASGAGAAAMEELELQTREVLEGKQPTCKIFKQQYAFNLFSHNASILSNGYNEEEMKLVKETRKIWNNMNVKVTATCIRVPVMRAHAESLNLQFEKPLDEAEDEFLPINTSPMEHIADGTYLQWNRRLNISPMGYISDRIDDGNTADKMNIVDGRYRQRNDLPTNSSSTRMLLSSYHFRETARDILKRAAGVVVIDDRASNLFPTPLEVSNKDDVAVGRIRQDLSQDGNHGLDIFVCGDQIRKGAALNAIQIAEMLL
;
A
#
# COMPACT_ATOMS: atom_id res chain seq x y z
N MET A 1 -57.55 0.45 -39.49
CA MET A 1 -58.33 0.25 -38.25
C MET A 1 -57.47 0.69 -37.07
N ARG A 2 -58.02 1.64 -36.30
CA ARG A 2 -57.80 2.02 -34.88
C ARG A 2 -56.37 2.06 -34.29
N ALA A 3 -55.98 3.29 -33.94
CA ALA A 3 -55.06 3.64 -32.83
C ALA A 3 -55.79 3.51 -31.45
N PRO A 4 -55.17 3.75 -30.26
CA PRO A 4 -54.59 5.05 -29.88
C PRO A 4 -53.35 5.07 -28.94
N ALA A 5 -52.83 6.29 -28.79
CA ALA A 5 -51.79 6.79 -27.89
C ALA A 5 -52.27 7.01 -26.43
N ILE A 6 -51.41 7.66 -25.60
CA ILE A 6 -51.59 8.38 -24.29
C ILE A 6 -50.59 7.84 -23.24
N ALA A 7 -49.84 8.61 -22.44
CA ALA A 7 -49.60 10.04 -22.32
C ALA A 7 -48.33 10.31 -21.49
N GLN A 8 -47.69 11.45 -21.76
CA GLN A 8 -46.75 12.13 -20.88
C GLN A 8 -47.52 12.78 -19.72
N HIS A 9 -47.04 12.61 -18.48
CA HIS A 9 -47.46 13.43 -17.35
C HIS A 9 -46.34 14.38 -16.95
N HIS A 10 -46.52 15.64 -17.34
CA HIS A 10 -46.00 16.80 -16.61
C HIS A 10 -47.00 17.14 -15.50
N TYR A 11 -46.50 17.37 -14.28
CA TYR A 11 -47.13 18.28 -13.34
C TYR A 11 -46.05 19.18 -12.72
N PRO A 12 -46.29 20.50 -12.65
CA PRO A 12 -45.37 21.49 -12.08
C PRO A 12 -45.70 21.73 -10.60
N LEU A 13 -44.69 22.01 -9.79
CA LEU A 13 -44.88 22.68 -8.50
C LEU A 13 -43.82 23.76 -8.32
N THR A 14 -44.25 25.00 -8.53
CA THR A 14 -43.66 26.21 -7.99
C THR A 14 -44.07 26.34 -6.52
N GLY A 15 -43.12 26.64 -5.64
CA GLY A 15 -43.35 26.95 -4.24
C GLY A 15 -42.03 27.32 -3.57
N GLY A 16 -41.83 28.61 -3.33
CA GLY A 16 -40.59 29.17 -2.80
C GLY A 16 -40.47 29.15 -1.28
N SER A 17 -39.36 29.77 -0.85
CA SER A 17 -38.92 30.01 0.53
C SER A 17 -38.33 28.75 1.21
N THR A 18 -37.16 28.76 1.85
CA THR A 18 -36.40 29.82 2.52
C THR A 18 -34.91 29.47 2.53
N PHE A 19 -34.08 30.51 2.45
CA PHE A 19 -32.64 30.50 2.72
C PHE A 19 -32.29 29.68 3.97
N ALA A 20 -31.45 28.65 3.81
CA ALA A 20 -30.66 28.09 4.92
C ALA A 20 -29.26 28.76 4.86
N PRO A 21 -28.72 29.26 5.99
CA PRO A 21 -27.53 30.08 5.97
C PRO A 21 -26.29 29.28 5.60
N ASN A 22 -25.43 29.91 4.80
CA ASN A 22 -24.02 29.56 4.67
C ASN A 22 -23.39 29.50 6.07
N ILE A 23 -23.34 28.30 6.66
CA ILE A 23 -22.41 28.03 7.75
C ILE A 23 -21.03 27.97 7.08
N LYS A 24 -20.40 29.14 6.97
CA LYS A 24 -18.95 29.23 6.90
C LYS A 24 -18.44 28.64 8.21
N THR A 25 -18.21 27.34 8.24
CA THR A 25 -17.30 26.75 9.21
C THR A 25 -15.94 27.36 8.91
N THR A 26 -15.67 28.49 9.55
CA THR A 26 -14.32 28.98 9.74
C THR A 26 -13.62 27.93 10.57
N ILE A 27 -13.08 26.91 9.88
CA ILE A 27 -12.00 26.10 10.43
C ILE A 27 -10.91 27.13 10.70
N ARG A 28 -10.83 27.59 11.95
CA ARG A 28 -9.61 28.19 12.49
C ARG A 28 -8.54 27.16 12.19
N ARG A 29 -7.75 27.38 11.13
CA ARG A 29 -6.45 26.74 10.98
C ARG A 29 -5.71 27.06 12.27
N ARG A 30 -5.67 26.11 13.18
CA ARG A 30 -4.59 26.08 14.16
C ARG A 30 -3.34 26.01 13.29
N ASN A 31 -2.63 27.12 13.19
CA ASN A 31 -1.23 27.12 12.80
C ASN A 31 -0.53 26.27 13.87
N ASN A 32 -0.54 24.95 13.68
CA ASN A 32 0.48 24.11 14.26
C ASN A 32 1.76 24.54 13.56
N LEU A 33 2.47 25.48 14.17
CA LEU A 33 3.90 25.67 13.96
C LEU A 33 4.58 24.40 14.47
N SER A 34 4.44 23.29 13.74
CA SER A 34 5.40 22.20 13.85
C SER A 34 6.68 22.75 13.24
N ILE A 35 7.67 23.05 14.07
CA ILE A 35 9.01 23.36 13.60
C ILE A 35 9.48 22.11 12.86
N ARG A 36 9.47 22.14 11.52
CA ARG A 36 9.99 21.06 10.68
C ARG A 36 11.51 21.14 10.72
N MET A 37 12.14 20.03 11.11
CA MET A 37 13.56 19.99 11.49
C MET A 37 14.40 19.18 10.48
N GLY A 38 13.93 19.04 9.23
CA GLY A 38 14.61 18.25 8.20
C GLY A 38 16.02 18.78 7.91
N LEU A 39 16.19 20.10 7.80
CA LEU A 39 17.49 20.69 7.51
C LEU A 39 18.46 20.64 8.72
N LYS A 40 19.58 19.94 8.59
CA LYS A 40 20.65 19.84 9.60
C LYS A 40 22.03 19.84 8.94
N GLU A 41 22.97 20.66 9.42
CA GLU A 41 24.28 20.84 8.76
C GLU A 41 25.12 19.55 8.63
N ASP A 42 24.96 18.60 9.55
CA ASP A 42 25.68 17.32 9.59
C ASP A 42 24.98 16.17 8.85
N ALA A 43 23.72 16.38 8.43
CA ALA A 43 22.90 15.40 7.71
C ALA A 43 23.35 15.22 6.26
N PRO A 44 22.92 14.14 5.57
CA PRO A 44 23.31 13.89 4.19
C PRO A 44 22.90 14.98 3.19
N SER A 45 23.75 15.21 2.21
CA SER A 45 23.39 15.95 1.00
C SER A 45 22.60 15.07 0.05
N LEU A 46 21.44 15.56 -0.40
CA LEU A 46 20.50 14.83 -1.24
C LEU A 46 20.49 15.33 -2.69
N ALA A 47 20.15 14.45 -3.62
CA ALA A 47 19.71 14.84 -4.96
C ALA A 47 18.41 14.14 -5.33
N VAL A 48 17.44 14.89 -5.87
CA VAL A 48 16.19 14.35 -6.39
C VAL A 48 16.19 14.45 -7.91
N VAL A 49 16.44 13.32 -8.58
CA VAL A 49 16.46 13.23 -10.05
C VAL A 49 15.07 12.94 -10.58
N GLY A 50 14.59 13.78 -11.50
CA GLY A 50 13.23 13.72 -12.00
C GLY A 50 12.23 14.48 -11.14
N VAL A 51 12.68 15.50 -10.40
CA VAL A 51 11.89 16.22 -9.39
C VAL A 51 10.53 16.74 -9.91
N THR A 52 10.42 17.09 -11.20
CA THR A 52 9.17 17.60 -11.78
C THR A 52 8.14 16.51 -12.11
N GLY A 53 8.49 15.24 -12.00
CA GLY A 53 7.57 14.12 -12.22
C GLY A 53 6.68 13.84 -11.01
N ALA A 54 5.64 13.02 -11.18
CA ALA A 54 4.71 12.67 -10.11
C ALA A 54 5.41 12.02 -8.90
N VAL A 55 6.33 11.07 -9.13
CA VAL A 55 7.12 10.43 -8.06
C VAL A 55 8.16 11.40 -7.47
N GLY A 56 8.80 12.23 -8.29
CA GLY A 56 9.76 13.24 -7.82
C GLY A 56 9.12 14.25 -6.86
N GLN A 57 7.90 14.70 -7.16
CA GLN A 57 7.11 15.53 -6.25
C GLN A 57 6.71 14.78 -4.98
N GLU A 58 6.39 13.49 -5.09
CA GLU A 58 6.08 12.67 -3.92
C GLU A 58 7.30 12.42 -3.04
N PHE A 59 8.52 12.28 -3.59
CA PHE A 59 9.73 12.23 -2.79
C PHE A 59 9.83 13.45 -1.87
N LEU A 60 9.62 14.65 -2.41
CA LEU A 60 9.63 15.88 -1.59
C LEU A 60 8.57 15.83 -0.49
N ARG A 61 7.34 15.44 -0.82
CA ARG A 61 6.26 15.31 0.19
C ARG A 61 6.64 14.35 1.30
N VAL A 62 7.12 13.16 0.95
CA VAL A 62 7.46 12.13 1.94
C VAL A 62 8.71 12.51 2.75
N LEU A 63 9.71 13.16 2.15
CA LEU A 63 10.84 13.70 2.89
C LEU A 63 10.37 14.68 3.99
N SER A 64 9.42 15.56 3.67
CA SER A 64 8.85 16.51 4.63
C SER A 64 7.92 15.85 5.64
N ASP A 65 7.03 14.95 5.20
CA ASP A 65 6.08 14.23 6.07
C ASP A 65 6.80 13.40 7.14
N ARG A 66 8.04 12.96 6.85
CA ARG A 66 8.84 12.10 7.73
C ARG A 66 9.95 12.85 8.46
N ASP A 67 10.03 14.18 8.33
CA ASP A 67 11.11 15.00 8.87
C ASP A 67 12.50 14.42 8.53
N PHE A 68 12.67 13.91 7.30
CA PHE A 68 13.90 13.25 6.89
C PHE A 68 15.09 14.22 7.02
N PRO A 69 16.19 13.85 7.70
CA PRO A 69 17.30 14.76 7.91
C PRO A 69 18.13 14.93 6.63
N TYR A 70 18.35 16.18 6.19
CA TYR A 70 19.22 16.51 5.06
C TYR A 70 20.04 17.78 5.32
N GLY A 71 21.28 17.84 4.82
CA GLY A 71 22.13 19.04 4.92
C GLY A 71 22.00 19.96 3.71
N SER A 72 21.80 19.38 2.54
CA SER A 72 21.48 20.10 1.30
C SER A 72 20.62 19.23 0.39
N ILE A 73 19.95 19.83 -0.59
CA ILE A 73 19.15 19.09 -1.57
C ILE A 73 19.26 19.75 -2.94
N LYS A 74 19.67 18.96 -3.95
CA LYS A 74 19.64 19.36 -5.36
C LYS A 74 18.37 18.89 -6.04
N MET A 75 17.71 19.80 -6.75
CA MET A 75 16.48 19.54 -7.48
C MET A 75 16.83 19.35 -8.97
N LEU A 76 16.90 18.09 -9.43
CA LEU A 76 17.43 17.77 -10.75
C LEU A 76 16.32 17.35 -11.72
N ALA A 77 16.32 17.93 -12.93
CA ALA A 77 15.38 17.59 -13.99
C ALA A 77 16.02 17.66 -15.38
N SER A 78 15.22 17.49 -16.43
CA SER A 78 15.70 17.69 -17.81
C SER A 78 15.96 19.17 -18.09
N LYS A 79 16.73 19.43 -19.15
CA LYS A 79 17.00 20.79 -19.66
C LYS A 79 15.75 21.66 -19.83
N ARG A 80 14.62 21.07 -20.24
CA ARG A 80 13.33 21.77 -20.40
C ARG A 80 12.77 22.31 -19.08
N SER A 81 13.10 21.67 -17.97
CA SER A 81 12.62 22.05 -16.63
C SER A 81 13.63 22.87 -15.84
N ALA A 82 14.89 22.93 -16.26
CA ALA A 82 15.93 23.71 -15.61
C ALA A 82 15.59 25.22 -15.59
N GLY A 83 15.97 25.89 -14.50
CA GLY A 83 15.69 27.32 -14.27
C GLY A 83 14.31 27.62 -13.68
N LYS A 84 13.42 26.62 -13.57
CA LYS A 84 12.13 26.79 -12.88
C LYS A 84 12.33 26.82 -11.37
N HIS A 85 11.51 27.60 -10.68
CA HIS A 85 11.48 27.66 -9.22
C HIS A 85 10.60 26.54 -8.65
N LEU A 86 11.03 25.99 -7.52
CA LEU A 86 10.27 25.03 -6.71
C LEU A 86 10.46 25.37 -5.24
N THR A 87 9.37 25.50 -4.50
CA THR A 87 9.41 25.72 -3.05
C THR A 87 9.34 24.39 -2.32
N PHE A 88 10.24 24.17 -1.37
CA PHE A 88 10.29 23.00 -0.50
C PHE A 88 10.68 23.43 0.92
N GLU A 89 9.89 23.05 1.92
CA GLU A 89 10.06 23.46 3.34
C GLU A 89 10.32 24.96 3.52
N ASP A 90 9.46 25.78 2.94
CA ASP A 90 9.51 27.26 2.98
C ASP A 90 10.80 27.87 2.40
N LYS A 91 11.57 27.09 1.61
CA LYS A 91 12.75 27.55 0.87
C LYS A 91 12.54 27.41 -0.64
N ASP A 92 13.02 28.39 -1.38
CA ASP A 92 12.99 28.37 -2.84
C ASP A 92 14.26 27.74 -3.40
N TYR A 93 14.06 26.75 -4.27
CA TYR A 93 15.09 26.05 -5.01
C TYR A 93 14.94 26.35 -6.50
N ILE A 94 16.07 26.44 -7.19
CA ILE A 94 16.11 26.48 -8.65
C ILE A 94 16.34 25.06 -9.15
N ILE A 95 15.49 24.58 -10.05
CA ILE A 95 15.68 23.28 -10.69
C ILE A 95 16.90 23.35 -11.59
N GLU A 96 17.85 22.45 -11.38
CA GLU A 96 19.08 22.33 -12.16
C GLU A 96 18.92 21.27 -13.26
N GLU A 97 19.64 21.45 -14.37
CA GLU A 97 19.72 20.45 -15.43
C GLU A 97 20.57 19.26 -14.95
N LEU A 98 20.02 18.06 -15.03
CA LEU A 98 20.74 16.82 -14.79
C LEU A 98 21.89 16.63 -15.80
N ASN A 99 23.12 16.63 -15.29
CA ASN A 99 24.36 16.48 -16.05
C ASN A 99 25.38 15.62 -15.26
N GLN A 100 26.59 15.43 -15.81
CA GLN A 100 27.59 14.53 -15.23
C GLN A 100 28.13 15.04 -13.87
N ASP A 101 28.16 16.35 -13.67
CA ASP A 101 28.68 17.00 -12.46
C ASP A 101 27.63 17.15 -11.35
N SER A 102 26.38 16.74 -11.62
CA SER A 102 25.26 16.95 -10.70
C SER A 102 25.46 16.27 -9.34
N PHE A 103 26.23 15.18 -9.29
CA PHE A 103 26.40 14.32 -8.11
C PHE A 103 27.62 14.66 -7.25
N ASN A 104 28.40 15.67 -7.63
CA ASN A 104 29.52 16.14 -6.81
C ASN A 104 29.01 16.61 -5.43
N GLY A 105 29.53 15.99 -4.36
CA GLY A 105 29.18 16.28 -2.98
C GLY A 105 27.81 15.75 -2.52
N ILE A 106 27.19 14.84 -3.29
CA ILE A 106 25.89 14.24 -2.96
C ILE A 106 26.11 12.91 -2.23
N ASP A 107 25.53 12.78 -1.03
CA ASP A 107 25.57 11.55 -0.23
C ASP A 107 24.52 10.54 -0.74
N ILE A 108 23.27 10.98 -0.97
CA ILE A 108 22.16 10.13 -1.40
C ILE A 108 21.46 10.73 -2.61
N ALA A 109 21.23 9.93 -3.64
CA ALA A 109 20.51 10.36 -4.85
C ALA A 109 19.26 9.50 -5.11
N LEU A 110 18.09 10.13 -5.09
CA LEU A 110 16.79 9.52 -5.34
C LEU A 110 16.41 9.68 -6.82
N PHE A 111 16.30 8.57 -7.56
CA PHE A 111 16.10 8.59 -9.00
C PHE A 111 14.66 8.26 -9.41
N SER A 112 14.03 9.17 -10.15
CA SER A 112 12.66 9.01 -10.70
C SER A 112 12.53 9.50 -12.16
N ALA A 113 13.56 9.30 -12.97
CA ALA A 113 13.65 9.85 -14.34
C ALA A 113 13.63 8.80 -15.47
N GLY A 114 13.22 7.56 -15.16
CA GLY A 114 13.08 6.46 -16.12
C GLY A 114 14.37 5.69 -16.40
N GLY A 115 14.25 4.54 -17.07
CA GLY A 115 15.34 3.57 -17.17
C GLY A 115 16.54 4.02 -17.98
N SER A 116 16.35 4.79 -19.07
CA SER A 116 17.46 5.29 -19.89
C SER A 116 18.30 6.32 -19.14
N ILE A 117 17.66 7.24 -18.41
CA ILE A 117 18.34 8.22 -17.55
C ILE A 117 19.08 7.50 -16.43
N SER A 118 18.45 6.52 -15.79
CA SER A 118 19.07 5.76 -14.69
C SER A 118 20.28 4.95 -15.15
N LYS A 119 20.22 4.32 -16.33
CA LYS A 119 21.39 3.65 -16.94
C LYS A 119 22.55 4.59 -17.22
N LYS A 120 22.26 5.83 -17.59
CA LYS A 120 23.30 6.83 -17.88
C LYS A 120 23.89 7.43 -16.61
N PHE A 121 23.05 7.89 -15.69
CA PHE A 121 23.48 8.73 -14.57
C PHE A 121 23.63 7.96 -13.25
N GLY A 122 23.03 6.78 -13.11
CA GLY A 122 23.19 5.93 -11.93
C GLY A 122 24.67 5.56 -11.68
N PRO A 123 25.39 5.01 -12.67
CA PRO A 123 26.82 4.71 -12.52
C PRO A 123 27.66 5.95 -12.23
N ILE A 124 27.35 7.09 -12.88
CA ILE A 124 28.05 8.37 -12.65
C ILE A 124 27.90 8.82 -11.19
N ALA A 125 26.68 8.76 -10.64
CA ALA A 125 26.45 9.11 -9.25
C ALA A 125 27.19 8.16 -8.28
N VAL A 126 27.23 6.86 -8.58
CA VAL A 126 28.02 5.88 -7.81
C VAL A 126 29.51 6.19 -7.87
N ASP A 127 30.05 6.54 -9.03
CA ASP A 127 31.46 6.91 -9.21
C ASP A 127 31.81 8.21 -8.46
N CYS A 128 30.85 9.13 -8.30
CA CYS A 128 30.97 10.31 -7.44
C CYS A 128 30.87 10.00 -5.93
N GLY A 129 30.64 8.74 -5.56
CA GLY A 129 30.52 8.31 -4.16
C GLY A 129 29.11 8.32 -3.59
N SER A 130 28.09 8.67 -4.37
CA SER A 130 26.70 8.71 -3.91
C SER A 130 26.12 7.30 -3.73
N VAL A 131 25.22 7.15 -2.75
CA VAL A 131 24.30 6.01 -2.68
C VAL A 131 23.04 6.36 -3.48
N VAL A 132 22.81 5.62 -4.56
CA VAL A 132 21.69 5.82 -5.48
C VAL A 132 20.55 4.88 -5.11
N VAL A 133 19.35 5.43 -4.93
CA VAL A 133 18.11 4.66 -4.86
C VAL A 133 17.33 4.87 -6.16
N ASP A 134 17.37 3.88 -7.04
CA ASP A 134 16.76 3.93 -8.38
C ASP A 134 15.34 3.38 -8.42
N ASN A 135 14.36 4.25 -8.70
CA ASN A 135 12.97 3.86 -8.86
C ASN A 135 12.64 3.22 -10.21
N SER A 136 13.57 3.30 -11.17
CA SER A 136 13.39 2.73 -12.50
C SER A 136 13.54 1.20 -12.50
N SER A 137 13.18 0.55 -13.61
CA SER A 137 13.42 -0.88 -13.80
C SER A 137 14.84 -1.22 -14.28
N ALA A 138 15.74 -0.24 -14.41
CA ALA A 138 17.02 -0.39 -15.10
C ALA A 138 17.92 -1.46 -14.48
N PHE A 139 17.98 -1.52 -13.14
CA PHE A 139 18.94 -2.34 -12.41
C PHE A 139 18.28 -3.40 -11.51
N ARG A 140 16.95 -3.52 -11.54
CA ARG A 140 16.21 -4.41 -10.62
C ARG A 140 16.64 -5.86 -10.69
N MET A 141 17.04 -6.34 -11.87
CA MET A 141 17.48 -7.72 -12.09
C MET A 141 19.00 -7.87 -12.22
N ASP A 142 19.78 -6.82 -12.00
CA ASP A 142 21.24 -6.94 -11.91
C ASP A 142 21.61 -7.71 -10.63
N GLU A 143 22.45 -8.73 -10.73
CA GLU A 143 22.82 -9.59 -9.59
C GLU A 143 23.62 -8.84 -8.52
N LYS A 144 24.33 -7.76 -8.91
CA LYS A 144 25.16 -6.96 -8.00
C LYS A 144 24.40 -5.83 -7.32
N VAL A 145 23.17 -5.56 -7.76
CA VAL A 145 22.34 -4.47 -7.25
C VAL A 145 21.26 -5.06 -6.35
N PRO A 146 21.20 -4.72 -5.05
CA PRO A 146 20.11 -5.17 -4.20
C PRO A 146 18.78 -4.56 -4.66
N LEU A 147 17.72 -5.38 -4.58
CA LEU A 147 16.35 -4.99 -4.87
C LEU A 147 15.57 -5.02 -3.55
N VAL A 148 15.17 -3.86 -3.04
CA VAL A 148 14.89 -3.72 -1.60
C VAL A 148 13.48 -3.19 -1.32
N ILE A 149 12.81 -3.86 -0.39
CA ILE A 149 11.63 -3.37 0.32
C ILE A 149 12.01 -3.43 1.81
N PRO A 150 12.19 -2.29 2.50
CA PRO A 150 12.71 -2.26 3.86
C PRO A 150 12.00 -3.19 4.85
N GLU A 151 10.68 -3.35 4.76
CA GLU A 151 9.91 -4.22 5.66
C GLU A 151 10.01 -5.74 5.30
N VAL A 152 10.45 -6.06 4.09
CA VAL A 152 10.42 -7.42 3.51
C VAL A 152 11.81 -8.06 3.40
N ASN A 153 12.84 -7.31 3.03
CA ASN A 153 14.20 -7.84 2.90
C ASN A 153 15.28 -6.82 3.27
N PRO A 154 15.25 -6.26 4.50
CA PRO A 154 16.20 -5.24 4.92
C PRO A 154 17.65 -5.74 4.88
N ASP A 155 17.89 -7.04 5.10
CA ASP A 155 19.22 -7.64 5.12
C ASP A 155 19.97 -7.51 3.79
N ALA A 156 19.26 -7.30 2.68
CA ALA A 156 19.88 -7.01 1.37
C ALA A 156 20.75 -5.74 1.37
N MET A 157 20.56 -4.87 2.37
CA MET A 157 21.30 -3.62 2.56
C MET A 157 22.50 -3.75 3.50
N ALA A 158 22.74 -4.90 4.15
CA ALA A 158 23.68 -5.02 5.27
C ALA A 158 25.14 -4.59 4.99
N HIS A 159 25.54 -4.56 3.72
CA HIS A 159 26.90 -4.20 3.27
C HIS A 159 27.03 -2.77 2.73
N ILE A 160 25.93 -2.01 2.67
CA ILE A 160 25.90 -0.64 2.14
C ILE A 160 25.95 0.34 3.30
N LYS A 161 26.92 1.24 3.27
CA LYS A 161 27.11 2.28 4.29
C LYS A 161 27.31 3.64 3.63
N LEU A 162 26.61 4.63 4.17
CA LEU A 162 26.77 6.02 3.77
C LEU A 162 28.18 6.52 4.13
N ARG A 163 28.72 7.45 3.32
CA ARG A 163 30.04 8.10 3.55
C ARG A 163 31.21 7.11 3.75
N SER A 164 31.08 5.87 3.25
CA SER A 164 32.15 4.85 3.30
C SER A 164 33.28 5.08 2.29
N GLY A 165 33.18 6.14 1.48
CA GLY A 165 34.08 6.42 0.36
C GLY A 165 33.79 5.62 -0.91
N LYS A 166 32.77 4.75 -0.89
CA LYS A 166 32.28 3.99 -2.05
C LYS A 166 30.80 4.28 -2.27
N GLY A 167 30.44 4.70 -3.48
CA GLY A 167 29.04 4.79 -3.88
C GLY A 167 28.41 3.41 -4.02
N ALA A 168 27.09 3.35 -4.06
CA ALA A 168 26.34 2.12 -4.22
C ALA A 168 25.06 2.38 -5.01
N LEU A 169 24.57 1.37 -5.73
CA LEU A 169 23.29 1.43 -6.42
C LEU A 169 22.33 0.44 -5.78
N ILE A 170 21.14 0.92 -5.43
CA ILE A 170 20.04 0.14 -4.86
C ILE A 170 18.83 0.32 -5.76
N ALA A 171 18.19 -0.78 -6.15
CA ALA A 171 17.00 -0.73 -6.96
C ALA A 171 15.74 -0.76 -6.09
N ASN A 172 14.81 0.14 -6.37
CA ASN A 172 13.44 0.11 -5.86
C ASN A 172 12.60 -0.82 -6.75
N PRO A 173 11.81 -1.77 -6.20
CA PRO A 173 11.01 -2.66 -7.00
C PRO A 173 9.84 -1.98 -7.72
N ASN A 174 9.13 -2.77 -8.52
CA ASN A 174 7.87 -2.36 -9.13
C ASN A 174 6.81 -2.08 -8.06
N CYS A 175 5.97 -1.08 -8.29
CA CYS A 175 4.91 -0.69 -7.36
C CYS A 175 3.96 -1.84 -7.02
N SER A 176 3.57 -2.67 -7.99
CA SER A 176 2.75 -3.86 -7.75
C SER A 176 3.50 -4.93 -6.95
N THR A 177 4.79 -5.15 -7.23
CA THR A 177 5.62 -6.04 -6.41
C THR A 177 5.69 -5.56 -4.96
N ILE A 178 5.91 -4.25 -4.72
CA ILE A 178 5.98 -3.69 -3.37
C ILE A 178 4.66 -3.95 -2.63
N ILE A 179 3.54 -3.54 -3.22
CA ILE A 179 2.21 -3.67 -2.61
C ILE A 179 1.87 -5.15 -2.33
N CYS A 180 2.11 -6.02 -3.30
CA CYS A 180 1.93 -7.47 -3.16
C CYS A 180 2.74 -8.05 -2.00
N LEU A 181 4.05 -7.77 -1.95
CA LEU A 181 4.96 -8.40 -1.02
C LEU A 181 4.87 -7.84 0.40
N MET A 182 4.37 -6.60 0.59
CA MET A 182 4.01 -6.09 1.92
C MET A 182 2.96 -6.99 2.60
N ALA A 183 1.98 -7.49 1.84
CA ALA A 183 0.95 -8.40 2.35
C ALA A 183 1.39 -9.87 2.36
N ALA A 184 2.04 -10.33 1.29
CA ALA A 184 2.37 -11.75 1.12
C ALA A 184 3.58 -12.20 1.96
N THR A 185 4.58 -11.35 2.18
CA THR A 185 5.82 -11.75 2.88
C THR A 185 5.62 -12.12 4.33
N PRO A 186 4.85 -11.37 5.15
CA PRO A 186 4.57 -11.78 6.53
C PRO A 186 3.97 -13.19 6.62
N LEU A 187 3.04 -13.50 5.71
CA LEU A 187 2.44 -14.84 5.60
C LEU A 187 3.47 -15.86 5.12
N HIS A 188 4.29 -15.53 4.12
CA HIS A 188 5.35 -16.40 3.59
C HIS A 188 6.40 -16.78 4.64
N ARG A 189 6.75 -15.85 5.55
CA ARG A 189 7.68 -16.12 6.64
C ARG A 189 7.09 -17.09 7.67
N HIS A 190 5.78 -17.00 7.93
CA HIS A 190 5.07 -17.87 8.87
C HIS A 190 4.84 -19.27 8.29
N ALA A 191 4.25 -19.34 7.09
CA ALA A 191 4.12 -20.57 6.32
C ALA A 191 4.60 -20.29 4.89
N LYS A 192 5.58 -21.06 4.42
CA LYS A 192 6.21 -20.84 3.13
C LYS A 192 5.18 -20.88 1.99
N VAL A 193 5.01 -19.76 1.29
CA VAL A 193 4.22 -19.70 0.05
C VAL A 193 4.94 -20.48 -1.05
N ILE A 194 4.28 -21.48 -1.62
CA ILE A 194 4.77 -22.30 -2.74
C ILE A 194 4.20 -21.86 -4.09
N ARG A 195 3.00 -21.26 -4.09
CA ARG A 195 2.37 -20.71 -5.28
C ARG A 195 1.62 -19.43 -4.96
N MET A 196 1.71 -18.45 -5.85
CA MET A 196 1.02 -17.17 -5.78
C MET A 196 0.44 -16.80 -7.14
N VAL A 197 -0.86 -16.55 -7.19
CA VAL A 197 -1.55 -15.99 -8.36
C VAL A 197 -2.04 -14.60 -8.01
N VAL A 198 -1.69 -13.64 -8.86
CA VAL A 198 -2.03 -12.24 -8.64
C VAL A 198 -2.87 -11.72 -9.80
N SER A 199 -3.97 -11.03 -9.51
CA SER A 199 -4.69 -10.22 -10.50
C SER A 199 -4.67 -8.77 -10.02
N THR A 200 -4.01 -7.90 -10.78
CA THR A 200 -3.84 -6.50 -10.40
C THR A 200 -4.81 -5.59 -11.14
N TYR A 201 -5.27 -4.57 -10.44
CA TYR A 201 -6.15 -3.50 -10.87
C TYR A 201 -5.39 -2.19 -10.70
N GLN A 202 -4.58 -1.88 -11.71
CA GLN A 202 -3.61 -0.79 -11.63
C GLN A 202 -4.19 0.54 -12.07
N ALA A 203 -3.87 1.59 -11.32
CA ALA A 203 -4.28 2.96 -11.56
C ALA A 203 -3.53 3.66 -12.71
N ALA A 204 -4.08 4.80 -13.14
CA ALA A 204 -3.59 5.66 -14.21
C ALA A 204 -2.22 6.27 -13.90
N SER A 205 -2.01 6.64 -12.64
CA SER A 205 -0.77 7.19 -12.11
C SER A 205 0.48 6.35 -12.42
N GLY A 206 0.34 5.03 -12.59
CA GLY A 206 1.44 4.14 -12.99
C GLY A 206 2.02 4.45 -14.38
N ALA A 207 1.24 5.11 -15.24
CA ALA A 207 1.67 5.61 -16.55
C ALA A 207 2.06 7.12 -16.52
N GLY A 208 2.06 7.75 -15.34
CA GLY A 208 2.47 9.13 -15.13
C GLY A 208 1.32 10.15 -15.13
N ALA A 209 1.66 11.41 -14.83
CA ALA A 209 0.68 12.49 -14.64
C ALA A 209 -0.22 12.73 -15.87
N ALA A 210 0.36 12.68 -17.07
CA ALA A 210 -0.41 12.86 -18.31
C ALA A 210 -1.50 11.80 -18.51
N ALA A 211 -1.28 10.56 -18.04
CA ALA A 211 -2.29 9.50 -18.09
C ALA A 211 -3.43 9.75 -17.11
N MET A 212 -3.15 10.35 -15.94
CA MET A 212 -4.17 10.76 -14.98
C MET A 212 -5.02 11.89 -15.53
N GLU A 213 -4.39 12.90 -16.14
CA GLU A 213 -5.07 14.01 -16.81
C GLU A 213 -5.96 13.52 -17.96
N GLU A 214 -5.47 12.58 -18.78
CA GLU A 214 -6.25 11.97 -19.86
C GLU A 214 -7.45 11.18 -19.33
N LEU A 215 -7.29 10.39 -18.26
CA LEU A 215 -8.41 9.68 -17.66
C LEU A 215 -9.51 10.65 -17.21
N GLU A 216 -9.15 11.73 -16.53
CA GLU A 216 -10.10 12.76 -16.08
C GLU A 216 -10.81 13.44 -17.27
N LEU A 217 -10.07 13.78 -18.31
CA LEU A 217 -10.61 14.37 -19.54
C LEU A 217 -11.59 13.41 -20.22
N GLN A 218 -11.18 12.16 -20.44
CA GLN A 218 -12.04 11.15 -21.07
C GLN A 218 -13.30 10.91 -20.25
N THR A 219 -13.22 10.89 -18.91
CA THR A 219 -14.41 10.72 -18.06
C THR A 219 -15.41 11.84 -18.32
N ARG A 220 -14.97 13.09 -18.44
CA ARG A 220 -15.85 14.22 -18.78
C ARG A 220 -16.42 14.08 -20.19
N GLU A 221 -15.58 13.81 -21.19
CA GLU A 221 -15.99 13.67 -22.58
C GLU A 221 -17.04 12.57 -22.77
N VAL A 222 -16.83 11.39 -22.17
CA VAL A 222 -17.76 10.25 -22.28
C VAL A 222 -19.10 10.58 -21.63
N LEU A 223 -19.10 11.24 -20.46
CA LEU A 223 -20.34 11.66 -19.78
C LEU A 223 -21.10 12.75 -20.56
N GLU A 224 -20.40 13.53 -21.37
CA GLU A 224 -21.00 14.51 -22.29
C GLU A 224 -21.42 13.90 -23.65
N GLY A 225 -21.27 12.59 -23.83
CA GLY A 225 -21.57 11.90 -25.09
C GLY A 225 -20.59 12.20 -26.23
N LYS A 226 -19.41 12.74 -25.91
CA LYS A 226 -18.34 13.05 -26.86
C LYS A 226 -17.45 11.84 -27.10
N GLN A 227 -16.72 11.87 -28.22
CA GLN A 227 -15.66 10.90 -28.49
C GLN A 227 -14.47 11.15 -27.53
N PRO A 228 -13.95 10.13 -26.83
CA PRO A 228 -12.88 10.30 -25.84
C PRO A 228 -11.52 10.58 -26.49
N THR A 229 -10.78 11.50 -25.89
CA THR A 229 -9.40 11.83 -26.25
C THR A 229 -8.45 10.69 -25.85
N CYS A 230 -7.84 10.03 -26.84
CA CYS A 230 -6.92 8.89 -26.66
C CYS A 230 -5.51 9.23 -27.16
N LYS A 231 -4.79 10.13 -26.48
CA LYS A 231 -3.43 10.57 -26.84
C LYS A 231 -2.34 9.79 -26.10
N ILE A 232 -2.56 9.47 -24.82
CA ILE A 232 -1.61 8.73 -24.00
C ILE A 232 -1.81 7.22 -24.20
N PHE A 233 -3.06 6.76 -24.15
CA PHE A 233 -3.42 5.39 -24.49
C PHE A 233 -4.12 5.36 -25.85
N LYS A 234 -3.89 4.29 -26.62
CA LYS A 234 -4.55 4.11 -27.94
C LYS A 234 -6.02 3.66 -27.83
N GLN A 235 -6.55 3.55 -26.62
CA GLN A 235 -7.88 3.03 -26.32
C GLN A 235 -8.52 3.86 -25.21
N GLN A 236 -9.86 3.90 -25.20
CA GLN A 236 -10.62 4.56 -24.15
C GLN A 236 -10.29 3.91 -22.81
N TYR A 237 -9.98 4.74 -21.83
CA TYR A 237 -9.66 4.38 -20.47
C TYR A 237 -10.84 4.64 -19.53
N ALA A 238 -11.53 5.78 -19.67
CA ALA A 238 -12.72 6.07 -18.88
C ALA A 238 -13.79 4.98 -19.06
N PHE A 239 -14.33 4.47 -17.95
CA PHE A 239 -15.33 3.40 -17.92
C PHE A 239 -14.91 2.11 -18.65
N ASN A 240 -13.61 1.84 -18.75
CA ASN A 240 -13.08 0.68 -19.44
C ASN A 240 -11.89 0.06 -18.70
N LEU A 241 -11.52 -1.16 -19.07
CA LEU A 241 -10.35 -1.88 -18.58
C LEU A 241 -9.61 -2.54 -19.75
N PHE A 242 -8.29 -2.59 -19.66
CA PHE A 242 -7.43 -3.14 -20.70
C PHE A 242 -6.16 -3.73 -20.09
N SER A 243 -5.43 -4.57 -20.83
CA SER A 243 -4.22 -5.26 -20.35
C SER A 243 -3.23 -4.29 -19.69
N HIS A 244 -2.35 -3.67 -20.45
CA HIS A 244 -1.45 -2.68 -19.90
C HIS A 244 -0.86 -1.85 -21.03
N ASN A 245 -0.25 -0.71 -20.71
CA ASN A 245 0.61 0.03 -21.64
C ASN A 245 2.05 -0.51 -21.70
N ALA A 246 2.27 -1.72 -21.21
CA ALA A 246 3.54 -2.45 -21.32
C ALA A 246 3.53 -3.31 -22.58
N SER A 247 4.71 -3.55 -23.15
CA SER A 247 4.85 -4.42 -24.32
C SER A 247 4.41 -5.85 -23.99
N ILE A 248 3.80 -6.53 -24.96
CA ILE A 248 3.52 -7.97 -24.90
C ILE A 248 4.77 -8.72 -25.33
N LEU A 249 5.16 -9.71 -24.55
CA LEU A 249 6.29 -10.60 -24.80
C LEU A 249 5.87 -11.80 -25.65
N SER A 250 6.84 -12.54 -26.18
CA SER A 250 6.59 -13.71 -27.04
C SER A 250 5.81 -14.84 -26.35
N ASN A 251 5.81 -14.88 -25.02
CA ASN A 251 5.06 -15.85 -24.22
C ASN A 251 3.62 -15.41 -23.89
N GLY A 252 3.16 -14.27 -24.42
CA GLY A 252 1.81 -13.74 -24.21
C GLY A 252 1.63 -12.90 -22.95
N TYR A 253 2.62 -12.84 -22.05
CA TYR A 253 2.60 -11.95 -20.89
C TYR A 253 3.00 -10.53 -21.29
N ASN A 254 2.44 -9.52 -20.63
CA ASN A 254 2.99 -8.18 -20.70
C ASN A 254 4.22 -8.05 -19.78
N GLU A 255 5.09 -7.06 -20.07
CA GLU A 255 6.31 -6.85 -19.27
C GLU A 255 6.01 -6.56 -17.79
N GLU A 256 4.86 -5.98 -17.47
CA GLU A 256 4.49 -5.64 -16.09
C GLU A 256 4.26 -6.91 -15.25
N GLU A 257 3.59 -7.90 -15.81
CA GLU A 257 3.38 -9.20 -15.17
C GLU A 257 4.71 -9.90 -14.89
N MET A 258 5.64 -9.84 -15.85
CA MET A 258 6.95 -10.46 -15.69
C MET A 258 7.83 -9.75 -14.66
N LYS A 259 7.61 -8.46 -14.38
CA LYS A 259 8.31 -7.75 -13.29
C LYS A 259 7.92 -8.35 -11.95
N LEU A 260 6.62 -8.48 -11.66
CA LEU A 260 6.14 -9.07 -10.39
C LEU A 260 6.72 -10.48 -10.18
N VAL A 261 6.69 -11.32 -11.22
CA VAL A 261 7.25 -12.69 -11.15
C VAL A 261 8.75 -12.69 -10.86
N LYS A 262 9.55 -11.92 -11.61
CA LYS A 262 11.01 -11.92 -11.48
C LYS A 262 11.48 -11.26 -10.19
N GLU A 263 10.89 -10.13 -9.84
CA GLU A 263 11.25 -9.36 -8.65
C GLU A 263 10.87 -10.13 -7.38
N THR A 264 9.71 -10.80 -7.34
CA THR A 264 9.34 -11.67 -6.20
C THR A 264 10.39 -12.75 -5.95
N ARG A 265 10.83 -13.46 -7.00
CA ARG A 265 11.85 -14.51 -6.88
C ARG A 265 13.18 -13.98 -6.36
N LYS A 266 13.59 -12.79 -6.82
CA LYS A 266 14.81 -12.12 -6.35
C LYS A 266 14.69 -11.68 -4.89
N ILE A 267 13.59 -11.03 -4.53
CA ILE A 267 13.36 -10.49 -3.18
C ILE A 267 13.25 -11.61 -2.13
N TRP A 268 12.52 -12.68 -2.43
CA TRP A 268 12.44 -13.87 -1.56
C TRP A 268 13.63 -14.81 -1.68
N ASN A 269 14.62 -14.50 -2.53
CA ASN A 269 15.76 -15.36 -2.83
C ASN A 269 15.35 -16.82 -3.12
N ASN A 270 14.27 -17.00 -3.88
CA ASN A 270 13.68 -18.30 -4.15
C ASN A 270 13.24 -18.36 -5.60
N MET A 271 14.01 -19.07 -6.44
CA MET A 271 13.69 -19.23 -7.86
C MET A 271 12.58 -20.26 -8.13
N ASN A 272 12.26 -21.11 -7.16
CA ASN A 272 11.32 -22.22 -7.29
C ASN A 272 9.87 -21.84 -6.95
N VAL A 273 9.65 -20.66 -6.35
CA VAL A 273 8.29 -20.20 -6.06
C VAL A 273 7.50 -20.01 -7.37
N LYS A 274 6.28 -20.57 -7.40
CA LYS A 274 5.40 -20.55 -8.57
C LYS A 274 4.55 -19.29 -8.55
N VAL A 275 5.01 -18.24 -9.23
CA VAL A 275 4.31 -16.96 -9.29
C VAL A 275 3.78 -16.73 -10.70
N THR A 276 2.53 -16.29 -10.81
CA THR A 276 1.98 -15.73 -12.05
C THR A 276 1.10 -14.52 -11.72
N ALA A 277 1.02 -13.60 -12.67
CA ALA A 277 0.25 -12.36 -12.52
C ALA A 277 -0.52 -12.05 -13.80
N THR A 278 -1.68 -11.43 -13.63
CA THR A 278 -2.41 -10.72 -14.70
C THR A 278 -2.47 -9.26 -14.31
N CYS A 279 -1.86 -8.39 -15.11
CA CYS A 279 -1.83 -6.97 -14.81
C CYS A 279 -2.77 -6.21 -15.73
N ILE A 280 -3.82 -5.61 -15.15
CA ILE A 280 -4.88 -4.87 -15.84
C ILE A 280 -4.88 -3.42 -15.39
N ARG A 281 -5.00 -2.50 -16.35
CA ARG A 281 -5.21 -1.08 -16.07
C ARG A 281 -6.72 -0.82 -15.86
N VAL A 282 -7.06 -0.15 -14.76
CA VAL A 282 -8.44 0.21 -14.37
C VAL A 282 -8.60 1.72 -14.18
N PRO A 283 -9.80 2.31 -14.33
CA PRO A 283 -10.00 3.76 -14.33
C PRO A 283 -10.01 4.32 -12.89
N VAL A 284 -8.88 4.16 -12.21
CA VAL A 284 -8.60 4.63 -10.86
C VAL A 284 -7.41 5.57 -10.93
N MET A 285 -7.44 6.67 -10.17
CA MET A 285 -6.46 7.73 -10.31
C MET A 285 -5.08 7.36 -9.80
N ARG A 286 -4.99 6.76 -8.60
CA ARG A 286 -3.72 6.67 -7.87
C ARG A 286 -3.40 5.28 -7.32
N ALA A 287 -4.15 4.76 -6.36
CA ALA A 287 -3.78 3.49 -5.74
C ALA A 287 -4.04 2.26 -6.62
N HIS A 288 -3.22 1.22 -6.44
CA HIS A 288 -3.46 -0.11 -7.02
C HIS A 288 -4.29 -0.96 -6.09
N ALA A 289 -5.02 -1.91 -6.67
CA ALA A 289 -5.59 -3.02 -5.93
C ALA A 289 -5.14 -4.36 -6.54
N GLU A 290 -5.10 -5.39 -5.72
CA GLU A 290 -4.62 -6.72 -6.13
C GLU A 290 -5.42 -7.81 -5.43
N SER A 291 -5.88 -8.79 -6.20
CA SER A 291 -6.41 -10.05 -5.67
C SER A 291 -5.28 -11.06 -5.65
N LEU A 292 -4.95 -11.58 -4.47
CA LEU A 292 -3.90 -12.58 -4.27
C LEU A 292 -4.53 -13.89 -3.84
N ASN A 293 -4.17 -14.96 -4.54
CA ASN A 293 -4.44 -16.35 -4.17
C ASN A 293 -3.10 -17.01 -3.82
N LEU A 294 -2.95 -17.39 -2.55
CA LEU A 294 -1.73 -17.95 -1.98
C LEU A 294 -1.94 -19.42 -1.65
N GLN A 295 -0.94 -20.24 -1.97
CA GLN A 295 -0.86 -21.62 -1.52
C GLN A 295 0.40 -21.80 -0.67
N PHE A 296 0.23 -22.42 0.49
CA PHE A 296 1.27 -22.64 1.48
C PHE A 296 1.74 -24.10 1.52
N GLU A 297 3.02 -24.28 1.88
CA GLU A 297 3.63 -25.60 2.10
C GLU A 297 2.99 -26.34 3.27
N LYS A 298 2.61 -25.62 4.33
CA LYS A 298 1.88 -26.09 5.51
C LYS A 298 0.68 -25.18 5.78
N PRO A 299 -0.40 -25.66 6.42
CA PRO A 299 -1.49 -24.81 6.86
C PRO A 299 -1.00 -23.70 7.81
N LEU A 300 -1.60 -22.51 7.73
CA LEU A 300 -1.20 -21.37 8.58
C LEU A 300 -1.46 -21.65 10.07
N ASP A 301 -2.51 -22.40 10.38
CA ASP A 301 -2.92 -22.81 11.72
C ASP A 301 -2.13 -23.99 12.30
N GLU A 302 -1.27 -24.63 11.49
CA GLU A 302 -0.39 -25.73 11.91
C GLU A 302 1.10 -25.37 11.86
N ALA A 303 1.45 -24.20 11.32
CA ALA A 303 2.81 -23.70 11.37
C ALA A 303 3.16 -23.41 12.84
N GLU A 304 4.16 -24.11 13.37
CA GLU A 304 4.68 -23.89 14.71
C GLU A 304 5.08 -22.41 14.85
N ASP A 305 4.50 -21.72 15.83
CA ASP A 305 4.95 -20.40 16.21
C ASP A 305 6.41 -20.52 16.69
N GLU A 306 7.38 -20.16 15.85
CA GLU A 306 8.74 -19.82 16.32
C GLU A 306 8.76 -18.50 17.11
N PHE A 307 7.59 -17.96 17.45
CA PHE A 307 7.44 -16.83 18.36
C PHE A 307 7.52 -17.31 19.81
N LEU A 308 8.51 -16.78 20.54
CA LEU A 308 8.65 -16.90 22.00
C LEU A 308 7.28 -16.75 22.68
N PRO A 309 6.91 -17.67 23.60
CA PRO A 309 5.55 -17.77 24.10
C PRO A 309 5.10 -16.48 24.80
N ILE A 310 3.99 -15.91 24.34
CA ILE A 310 3.15 -15.10 25.22
C ILE A 310 2.55 -16.07 26.22
N ASN A 311 3.02 -15.97 27.46
CA ASN A 311 2.55 -16.76 28.58
C ASN A 311 1.06 -16.42 28.83
N THR A 312 0.14 -17.20 28.26
CA THR A 312 -1.27 -17.18 28.68
C THR A 312 -1.41 -18.05 29.93
N SER A 313 -1.02 -17.48 31.08
CA SER A 313 -1.48 -18.00 32.38
C SER A 313 -2.85 -17.38 32.70
N PRO A 314 -3.78 -18.11 33.33
CA PRO A 314 -5.07 -17.57 33.77
C PRO A 314 -4.86 -16.40 34.73
N MET A 315 -5.78 -15.44 34.71
CA MET A 315 -5.80 -14.29 35.63
C MET A 315 -5.53 -14.71 37.08
N GLU A 316 -4.36 -14.34 37.60
CA GLU A 316 -4.14 -14.14 39.03
C GLU A 316 -3.74 -12.69 39.25
N HIS A 317 -4.52 -12.01 40.10
CA HIS A 317 -4.24 -10.68 40.59
C HIS A 317 -2.90 -10.66 41.33
N ILE A 318 -1.92 -9.93 40.80
CA ILE A 318 -0.79 -9.45 41.61
C ILE A 318 -0.59 -7.97 41.32
N ALA A 319 -0.80 -7.17 42.37
CA ALA A 319 -0.39 -5.78 42.46
C ALA A 319 1.13 -5.71 42.40
N ASP A 320 1.66 -4.90 41.49
CA ASP A 320 2.65 -3.85 41.78
C ASP A 320 3.28 -3.36 40.48
N GLY A 321 3.24 -2.05 40.30
CA GLY A 321 3.67 -1.40 39.08
C GLY A 321 5.18 -1.26 38.99
N THR A 322 5.75 -1.67 37.86
CA THR A 322 6.91 -1.03 37.21
C THR A 322 7.14 -1.68 35.84
N TYR A 323 6.57 -1.11 34.77
CA TYR A 323 7.15 -1.20 33.42
C TYR A 323 6.80 0.09 32.67
N LEU A 324 7.57 1.13 32.98
CA LEU A 324 7.66 2.37 32.22
C LEU A 324 9.13 2.52 31.83
N GLN A 325 9.42 2.40 30.54
CA GLN A 325 10.26 3.32 29.76
C GLN A 325 10.74 2.62 28.48
N TRP A 326 10.03 2.88 27.38
CA TRP A 326 10.53 3.16 26.01
C TRP A 326 9.39 2.88 25.03
N ASN A 327 8.57 3.91 24.77
CA ASN A 327 7.73 4.15 23.59
C ASN A 327 6.69 5.24 23.88
N ARG A 328 7.14 6.49 24.00
CA ARG A 328 6.26 7.67 23.94
C ARG A 328 6.77 8.66 22.91
N ARG A 329 6.38 8.48 21.65
CA ARG A 329 6.13 9.57 20.69
C ARG A 329 5.13 9.13 19.63
N LEU A 330 3.89 8.85 20.04
CA LEU A 330 2.73 9.00 19.16
C LEU A 330 1.60 9.60 20.00
N ASN A 331 1.21 10.81 19.62
CA ASN A 331 0.28 11.68 20.34
C ASN A 331 -1.15 11.34 19.90
N ILE A 332 -1.77 10.36 20.56
CA ILE A 332 -3.19 10.04 20.37
C ILE A 332 -3.92 10.34 21.68
N SER A 333 -4.72 11.41 21.68
CA SER A 333 -5.73 11.64 22.73
C SER A 333 -6.85 10.61 22.60
N PRO A 334 -7.28 9.93 23.68
CA PRO A 334 -8.51 9.17 23.67
C PRO A 334 -9.71 10.13 23.73
N MET A 335 -10.55 10.15 22.68
CA MET A 335 -11.92 10.65 22.81
C MET A 335 -12.72 9.64 23.65
N GLY A 336 -13.40 10.16 24.67
CA GLY A 336 -14.16 9.37 25.63
C GLY A 336 -15.33 8.62 25.01
N TYR A 337 -15.47 7.35 25.39
CA TYR A 337 -16.72 6.61 25.24
C TYR A 337 -17.68 7.05 26.34
N ILE A 338 -18.79 7.66 25.93
CA ILE A 338 -19.98 7.85 26.76
C ILE A 338 -20.71 6.51 26.76
N SER A 339 -20.85 5.89 27.93
CA SER A 339 -21.72 4.73 28.13
C SER A 339 -23.15 5.22 28.37
N ASP A 340 -24.01 5.10 27.37
CA ASP A 340 -25.45 5.23 27.60
C ASP A 340 -25.99 3.93 28.20
N ARG A 341 -26.60 4.10 29.38
CA ARG A 341 -27.40 3.09 30.08
C ARG A 341 -28.62 2.75 29.23
N ILE A 342 -28.81 1.48 28.93
CA ILE A 342 -30.12 0.95 28.51
C ILE A 342 -30.75 0.29 29.72
N ASP A 343 -31.98 0.73 29.96
CA ASP A 343 -32.86 0.48 31.08
C ASP A 343 -33.80 -0.67 30.68
N ASP A 344 -33.49 -1.89 31.14
CA ASP A 344 -34.34 -3.06 30.84
C ASP A 344 -35.34 -3.30 31.97
N GLY A 345 -36.49 -2.62 31.83
CA GLY A 345 -37.71 -2.90 32.55
C GLY A 345 -38.44 -4.13 32.01
N ASN A 346 -38.39 -5.22 32.79
CA ASN A 346 -39.53 -6.05 33.15
C ASN A 346 -40.44 -6.61 32.03
N THR A 347 -40.26 -7.89 31.70
CA THR A 347 -41.39 -8.83 31.52
C THR A 347 -40.99 -10.21 32.03
N ALA A 348 -41.61 -10.57 33.14
CA ALA A 348 -41.59 -11.91 33.71
C ALA A 348 -42.28 -12.90 32.76
N ASP A 349 -41.66 -14.05 32.53
CA ASP A 349 -42.41 -15.27 32.26
C ASP A 349 -41.90 -16.43 33.10
N LYS A 350 -42.87 -17.12 33.68
CA LYS A 350 -42.79 -18.03 34.81
C LYS A 350 -42.19 -19.37 34.40
N MET A 351 -41.29 -19.92 35.21
CA MET A 351 -41.15 -21.37 35.34
C MET A 351 -41.09 -21.77 36.80
N ASN A 352 -42.15 -22.46 37.22
CA ASN A 352 -42.31 -23.11 38.52
C ASN A 352 -41.25 -24.20 38.69
N ILE A 353 -40.54 -24.15 39.81
CA ILE A 353 -39.76 -25.25 40.34
C ILE A 353 -40.76 -26.22 41.01
N VAL A 354 -40.91 -27.41 40.44
CA VAL A 354 -41.58 -28.55 41.10
C VAL A 354 -40.71 -29.80 40.90
N ASP A 355 -40.31 -30.34 42.05
CA ASP A 355 -39.81 -31.68 42.35
C ASP A 355 -38.60 -32.27 41.62
N GLY A 356 -37.65 -32.68 42.47
CA GLY A 356 -36.41 -33.31 42.08
C GLY A 356 -36.60 -34.67 41.44
N ARG A 357 -35.88 -34.85 40.33
CA ARG A 357 -35.20 -36.07 39.87
C ARG A 357 -34.47 -35.72 38.58
N TYR A 358 -33.23 -35.24 38.70
CA TYR A 358 -32.36 -35.10 37.53
C TYR A 358 -31.94 -36.51 37.09
N ARG A 359 -32.67 -37.09 36.14
CA ARG A 359 -32.12 -38.15 35.29
C ARG A 359 -31.10 -37.49 34.37
N GLN A 360 -29.85 -37.95 34.43
CA GLN A 360 -28.86 -37.69 33.39
C GLN A 360 -29.48 -38.00 32.02
N ARG A 361 -29.70 -36.95 31.21
CA ARG A 361 -29.67 -37.08 29.75
C ARG A 361 -28.30 -36.60 29.30
N ASN A 362 -27.34 -37.52 29.34
CA ASN A 362 -26.20 -37.47 28.44
C ASN A 362 -26.75 -37.78 27.05
N ASP A 363 -27.08 -36.75 26.28
CA ASP A 363 -27.25 -36.83 24.83
C ASP A 363 -27.12 -35.41 24.25
N LEU A 364 -25.93 -34.82 24.38
CA LEU A 364 -25.48 -33.82 23.41
C LEU A 364 -25.00 -34.61 22.18
N PRO A 365 -25.37 -34.23 20.94
CA PRO A 365 -24.87 -34.93 19.77
C PRO A 365 -23.36 -34.71 19.66
N THR A 366 -22.58 -35.67 20.14
CA THR A 366 -21.13 -35.74 19.96
C THR A 366 -20.82 -36.35 18.60
N ASN A 367 -20.94 -35.54 17.53
CA ASN A 367 -20.11 -35.61 16.33
C ASN A 367 -20.75 -34.75 15.22
N SER A 368 -20.00 -33.78 14.72
CA SER A 368 -20.04 -33.54 13.28
C SER A 368 -18.66 -33.09 12.82
N SER A 369 -18.10 -33.77 11.83
CA SER A 369 -16.87 -33.32 11.14
C SER A 369 -16.98 -31.86 10.69
N SER A 370 -18.21 -31.41 10.38
CA SER A 370 -18.56 -30.04 10.02
C SER A 370 -18.21 -29.00 11.09
N THR A 371 -18.45 -29.27 12.38
CA THR A 371 -18.09 -28.31 13.45
C THR A 371 -16.56 -28.18 13.59
N ARG A 372 -15.81 -29.28 13.48
CA ARG A 372 -14.33 -29.24 13.49
C ARG A 372 -13.78 -28.51 12.27
N MET A 373 -14.35 -28.75 11.09
CA MET A 373 -13.95 -28.07 9.85
C MET A 373 -14.21 -26.55 9.92
N LEU A 374 -15.35 -26.14 10.47
CA LEU A 374 -15.68 -24.72 10.70
C LEU A 374 -14.73 -24.06 11.69
N LEU A 375 -14.37 -24.74 12.79
CA LEU A 375 -13.43 -24.22 13.79
C LEU A 375 -12.00 -24.12 13.24
N SER A 376 -11.55 -25.11 12.46
CA SER A 376 -10.25 -25.08 11.79
C SER A 376 -10.17 -23.96 10.74
N SER A 377 -11.18 -23.83 9.88
CA SER A 377 -11.27 -22.70 8.93
C SER A 377 -11.32 -21.33 9.63
N TYR A 378 -11.98 -21.25 10.79
CA TYR A 378 -11.96 -20.04 11.62
C TYR A 378 -10.54 -19.73 12.13
N HIS A 379 -9.86 -20.73 12.70
CA HIS A 379 -8.52 -20.55 13.26
C HIS A 379 -7.51 -20.13 12.17
N PHE A 380 -7.51 -20.81 11.02
CA PHE A 380 -6.68 -20.46 9.85
C PHE A 380 -6.81 -18.99 9.44
N ARG A 381 -8.04 -18.46 9.40
CA ARG A 381 -8.29 -17.07 9.00
C ARG A 381 -7.87 -16.06 10.07
N GLU A 382 -8.13 -16.35 11.34
CA GLU A 382 -7.71 -15.45 12.42
C GLU A 382 -6.18 -15.43 12.55
N THR A 383 -5.50 -16.56 12.37
CA THR A 383 -4.03 -16.60 12.29
C THR A 383 -3.50 -15.70 11.17
N ALA A 384 -4.05 -15.81 9.95
CA ALA A 384 -3.68 -14.93 8.84
C ALA A 384 -3.90 -13.45 9.19
N ARG A 385 -5.03 -13.13 9.82
CA ARG A 385 -5.38 -11.77 10.21
C ARG A 385 -4.41 -11.22 11.26
N ASP A 386 -4.04 -12.02 12.24
CA ASP A 386 -3.12 -11.61 13.31
C ASP A 386 -1.69 -11.41 12.81
N ILE A 387 -1.20 -12.26 11.90
CA ILE A 387 0.07 -12.06 11.21
C ILE A 387 0.08 -10.71 10.48
N LEU A 388 -0.97 -10.43 9.70
CA LEU A 388 -1.08 -9.20 8.91
C LEU A 388 -1.22 -7.95 9.79
N LYS A 389 -1.96 -8.01 10.91
CA LYS A 389 -2.09 -6.89 11.87
C LYS A 389 -0.77 -6.52 12.54
N ARG A 390 0.14 -7.48 12.71
CA ARG A 390 1.45 -7.26 13.34
C ARG A 390 2.51 -6.79 12.35
N ALA A 391 2.26 -6.92 11.04
CA ALA A 391 3.22 -6.54 10.02
C ALA A 391 3.33 -5.01 9.90
N ALA A 392 4.56 -4.50 9.96
CA ALA A 392 4.84 -3.08 9.79
C ALA A 392 4.42 -2.60 8.39
N GLY A 393 3.78 -1.43 8.31
CA GLY A 393 3.31 -0.85 7.05
C GLY A 393 2.10 -1.57 6.43
N VAL A 394 1.41 -2.43 7.20
CA VAL A 394 0.19 -3.13 6.79
C VAL A 394 -0.96 -2.75 7.71
N VAL A 395 -2.13 -2.47 7.14
CA VAL A 395 -3.37 -2.24 7.88
C VAL A 395 -4.44 -3.22 7.44
N VAL A 396 -5.13 -3.86 8.39
CA VAL A 396 -6.23 -4.78 8.08
C VAL A 396 -7.56 -4.04 8.07
N ILE A 397 -8.27 -4.07 6.93
CA ILE A 397 -9.64 -3.57 6.77
C ILE A 397 -10.48 -4.77 6.31
N ASP A 398 -11.11 -5.48 7.24
CA ASP A 398 -11.81 -6.74 6.94
C ASP A 398 -13.05 -6.94 7.81
N ASP A 399 -14.03 -6.03 7.67
CA ASP A 399 -15.33 -6.15 8.34
C ASP A 399 -16.37 -6.73 7.38
N ARG A 400 -16.62 -8.02 7.56
CA ARG A 400 -17.57 -8.79 6.76
C ARG A 400 -19.02 -8.47 7.06
N ALA A 401 -19.34 -8.07 8.30
CA ALA A 401 -20.71 -7.80 8.71
C ALA A 401 -21.22 -6.51 8.06
N SER A 402 -20.37 -5.50 7.95
CA SER A 402 -20.69 -4.22 7.29
C SER A 402 -20.29 -4.16 5.80
N ASN A 403 -19.69 -5.22 5.25
CA ASN A 403 -19.15 -5.26 3.89
C ASN A 403 -18.09 -4.16 3.63
N LEU A 404 -17.25 -3.90 4.63
CA LEU A 404 -16.18 -2.90 4.58
C LEU A 404 -14.82 -3.59 4.36
N PHE A 405 -14.22 -3.29 3.21
CA PHE A 405 -12.96 -3.85 2.73
C PHE A 405 -12.12 -2.75 2.07
N PRO A 406 -10.81 -2.95 1.86
CA PRO A 406 -9.95 -1.92 1.31
C PRO A 406 -10.42 -1.48 -0.07
N THR A 407 -10.34 -0.18 -0.33
CA THR A 407 -10.53 0.37 -1.66
C THR A 407 -9.34 1.25 -2.07
N PRO A 408 -9.07 1.40 -3.38
CA PRO A 408 -8.04 2.31 -3.86
C PRO A 408 -8.23 3.77 -3.38
N LEU A 409 -9.48 4.22 -3.26
CA LEU A 409 -9.78 5.58 -2.82
C LEU A 409 -9.34 5.81 -1.37
N GLU A 410 -9.62 4.84 -0.48
CA GLU A 410 -9.28 4.96 0.95
C GLU A 410 -7.79 4.91 1.22
N VAL A 411 -7.00 4.19 0.42
CA VAL A 411 -5.54 4.07 0.61
C VAL A 411 -4.75 5.14 -0.13
N SER A 412 -5.38 5.92 -1.00
CA SER A 412 -4.69 6.97 -1.76
C SER A 412 -4.09 8.03 -0.83
N ASN A 413 -2.82 8.37 -1.08
CA ASN A 413 -1.95 9.24 -0.29
C ASN A 413 -1.62 8.71 1.13
N LYS A 414 -1.84 7.43 1.41
CA LYS A 414 -1.45 6.80 2.68
C LYS A 414 -0.15 5.99 2.53
N ASP A 415 0.53 5.82 3.66
CA ASP A 415 1.78 5.06 3.77
C ASP A 415 1.52 3.54 3.76
N ASP A 416 0.48 3.10 4.47
CA ASP A 416 0.22 1.69 4.70
C ASP A 416 -0.44 0.99 3.51
N VAL A 417 -0.11 -0.29 3.34
CA VAL A 417 -0.82 -1.22 2.45
C VAL A 417 -2.00 -1.82 3.21
N ALA A 418 -3.20 -1.64 2.67
CA ALA A 418 -4.41 -2.19 3.28
C ALA A 418 -4.69 -3.60 2.76
N VAL A 419 -5.05 -4.52 3.66
CA VAL A 419 -5.39 -5.91 3.35
C VAL A 419 -6.76 -6.24 3.92
N GLY A 420 -7.56 -6.94 3.13
CA GLY A 420 -8.88 -7.42 3.53
C GLY A 420 -9.34 -8.59 2.69
N ARG A 421 -10.63 -8.91 2.76
CA ARG A 421 -11.24 -10.08 2.14
C ARG A 421 -10.52 -11.39 2.50
N ILE A 422 -9.93 -11.44 3.69
CA ILE A 422 -9.05 -12.51 4.15
C ILE A 422 -9.88 -13.76 4.37
N ARG A 423 -9.70 -14.79 3.55
CA ARG A 423 -10.51 -16.02 3.61
C ARG A 423 -9.75 -17.21 3.07
N GLN A 424 -10.11 -18.39 3.55
CA GLN A 424 -9.64 -19.65 2.98
C GLN A 424 -10.08 -19.77 1.51
N ASP A 425 -9.17 -20.27 0.67
CA ASP A 425 -9.46 -20.67 -0.71
C ASP A 425 -10.27 -21.97 -0.69
N LEU A 426 -11.48 -21.92 -1.25
CA LEU A 426 -12.40 -23.06 -1.29
C LEU A 426 -12.02 -24.12 -2.33
N SER A 427 -11.09 -23.81 -3.24
CA SER A 427 -10.62 -24.73 -4.26
C SER A 427 -9.49 -25.65 -3.80
N GLN A 428 -8.99 -25.45 -2.57
CA GLN A 428 -7.89 -26.19 -1.98
C GLN A 428 -8.34 -26.94 -0.72
N ASP A 429 -7.98 -28.20 -0.63
CA ASP A 429 -8.17 -29.00 0.58
C ASP A 429 -7.12 -28.65 1.66
N GLY A 430 -7.41 -29.03 2.91
CA GLY A 430 -6.43 -29.06 4.00
C GLY A 430 -5.90 -27.70 4.46
N ASN A 431 -6.65 -26.60 4.32
CA ASN A 431 -6.23 -25.26 4.77
C ASN A 431 -4.89 -24.78 4.18
N HIS A 432 -4.54 -25.21 2.97
CA HIS A 432 -3.32 -24.76 2.30
C HIS A 432 -3.49 -23.46 1.51
N GLY A 433 -4.72 -23.00 1.30
CA GLY A 433 -5.02 -21.89 0.40
C GLY A 433 -5.66 -20.68 1.10
N LEU A 434 -5.21 -19.47 0.74
CA LEU A 434 -5.73 -18.21 1.24
C LEU A 434 -5.96 -17.21 0.10
N ASP A 435 -7.13 -16.58 0.09
CA ASP A 435 -7.42 -15.42 -0.73
C ASP A 435 -7.36 -14.14 0.12
N ILE A 436 -6.69 -13.13 -0.39
CA ILE A 436 -6.68 -11.76 0.17
C ILE A 436 -6.87 -10.71 -0.94
N PHE A 437 -7.40 -9.56 -0.56
CA PHE A 437 -7.49 -8.38 -1.41
C PHE A 437 -6.64 -7.26 -0.80
N VAL A 438 -5.79 -6.67 -1.62
CA VAL A 438 -4.74 -5.74 -1.17
C VAL A 438 -4.91 -4.42 -1.91
N CYS A 439 -4.77 -3.29 -1.23
CA CYS A 439 -4.72 -1.97 -1.84
C CYS A 439 -3.55 -1.16 -1.30
N GLY A 440 -2.83 -0.45 -2.18
CA GLY A 440 -1.73 0.41 -1.78
C GLY A 440 -1.55 1.60 -2.71
N ASP A 441 -1.10 2.72 -2.17
CA ASP A 441 -0.77 3.90 -2.96
C ASP A 441 0.51 3.66 -3.77
N GLN A 442 0.39 3.69 -5.11
CA GLN A 442 1.50 3.29 -5.96
C GLN A 442 2.57 4.38 -6.14
N ILE A 443 2.23 5.67 -6.02
CA ILE A 443 3.20 6.79 -6.08
C ILE A 443 3.92 6.90 -4.74
N ARG A 444 3.22 6.65 -3.64
CA ARG A 444 3.71 6.75 -2.27
C ARG A 444 4.39 5.45 -1.85
N LYS A 445 3.68 4.48 -1.25
CA LYS A 445 4.31 3.22 -0.82
C LYS A 445 4.95 2.45 -1.97
N GLY A 446 4.30 2.38 -3.12
CA GLY A 446 4.82 1.69 -4.31
C GLY A 446 6.00 2.39 -5.00
N ALA A 447 6.47 3.54 -4.53
CA ALA A 447 7.63 4.21 -5.10
C ALA A 447 8.33 5.12 -4.07
N ALA A 448 7.76 6.28 -3.77
CA ALA A 448 8.43 7.35 -3.03
C ALA A 448 8.82 6.96 -1.60
N LEU A 449 7.86 6.44 -0.84
CA LEU A 449 8.07 6.06 0.54
C LEU A 449 9.05 4.89 0.66
N ASN A 450 8.95 3.87 -0.20
CA ASN A 450 9.90 2.76 -0.16
C ASN A 450 11.34 3.25 -0.40
N ALA A 451 11.56 4.16 -1.37
CA ALA A 451 12.90 4.71 -1.61
C ALA A 451 13.44 5.54 -0.45
N ILE A 452 12.57 6.31 0.21
CA ILE A 452 12.95 7.13 1.37
C ILE A 452 13.22 6.25 2.58
N GLN A 453 12.45 5.19 2.80
CA GLN A 453 12.74 4.21 3.84
C GLN A 453 14.07 3.47 3.59
N ILE A 454 14.41 3.18 2.32
CA ILE A 454 15.76 2.69 1.97
C ILE A 454 16.83 3.73 2.36
N ALA A 455 16.60 5.01 2.09
CA ALA A 455 17.52 6.07 2.47
C ALA A 455 17.61 6.25 4.00
N GLU A 456 16.52 6.05 4.74
CA GLU A 456 16.50 6.09 6.21
C GLU A 456 17.36 4.98 6.83
N MET A 457 17.42 3.81 6.19
CA MET A 457 18.30 2.72 6.64
C MET A 457 19.80 3.03 6.49
N LEU A 458 20.16 4.11 5.79
CA LEU A 458 21.56 4.54 5.61
C LEU A 458 22.03 5.53 6.69
N LEU A 459 21.09 6.07 7.47
CA LEU A 459 21.33 6.99 8.60
C LEU A 459 21.66 6.18 9.86
#